data_AF-A0A7C8AS12-F1
#
_entry.id   AF-A0A7C8AS12-F1
#
_cell.length_a   1.000
_cell.length_b   1.000
_cell.length_c   1.000
_cell.angle_alpha   90.00
_cell.angle_beta   90.00
_cell.angle_gamma   90.00
#
_symmetry.space_group_name_H-M   'P 1'
#
loop_
_entity.id
_entity.type
_entity.pdbx_description
1 polymer ?
#
loop_
_entity_poly.entity_id
_entity_poly.type
_entity_poly.pdbx_seq_one_letter_code
_entity_poly.pdbx_strand_id
1 'polypeptide(L)'
;LTGVWVGYDDHTVSLGKGETGGHAACPIWVYFMKEYLANKPVETFQIPEGIIFAKINGSSGAVAGADEEGTVYAAFAEKIPAPGSGPKLEGEETAAEAHWETGDGQPQLRQVQPSSGDSYFKSELY
;
A
#
# COMPACT_ATOMS: atom_id res chain seq x y z
N LEU A 1 -9.14 -13.38 13.41
CA LEU A 1 -7.73 -12.95 13.42
C LEU A 1 -6.89 -14.11 13.91
N THR A 2 -5.78 -14.41 13.23
CA THR A 2 -4.84 -15.47 13.63
C THR A 2 -3.44 -14.87 13.62
N GLY A 3 -2.72 -15.01 14.73
CA GLY A 3 -1.30 -14.65 14.84
C GLY A 3 -0.48 -15.90 15.15
N VAL A 4 0.75 -15.97 14.64
CA VAL A 4 1.70 -17.05 14.92
C VAL A 4 3.00 -16.42 15.41
N TRP A 5 3.52 -16.97 16.49
CA TRP A 5 4.83 -16.62 17.04
C TRP A 5 5.69 -17.88 17.12
N VAL A 6 6.98 -17.74 16.81
CA VAL A 6 7.99 -18.80 16.91
C VAL A 6 9.21 -18.19 17.61
N GLY A 7 9.70 -18.88 18.63
CA GLY A 7 10.86 -18.45 19.40
C GLY A 7 11.20 -19.48 20.47
N TYR A 8 12.35 -19.28 21.09
CA TYR A 8 12.69 -19.99 22.32
C TYR A 8 12.16 -19.21 23.52
N ASP A 9 11.80 -19.91 24.59
CA ASP A 9 11.44 -19.27 25.86
C ASP A 9 12.62 -18.50 26.45
N ASP A 10 13.84 -18.98 26.21
CA ASP A 10 15.08 -18.26 26.52
C ASP A 10 15.35 -17.20 25.44
N HIS A 11 15.16 -15.93 25.81
CA HIS A 11 15.36 -14.78 24.93
C HIS A 11 16.84 -14.55 24.54
N THR A 12 17.80 -15.22 25.17
CA THR A 12 19.22 -15.13 24.82
C THR A 12 19.59 -15.99 23.61
N VAL A 13 18.72 -16.94 23.24
CA VAL A 13 18.95 -17.88 22.15
C VAL A 13 18.38 -17.34 20.84
N SER A 14 19.24 -17.18 19.85
CA SER A 14 18.83 -16.83 18.49
C SER A 14 18.17 -18.02 17.80
N LEU A 15 17.13 -17.78 16.99
CA LEU A 15 16.57 -18.78 16.06
C LEU A 15 17.60 -19.23 15.00
N GLY A 16 18.62 -18.41 14.75
CA GLY A 16 19.66 -18.68 13.77
C GLY A 16 19.63 -17.69 12.62
N LYS A 17 20.71 -17.71 11.82
CA LYS A 17 20.86 -16.81 10.68
C LYS A 17 19.83 -17.16 9.61
N GLY A 18 19.04 -16.18 9.20
CA GLY A 18 18.02 -16.34 8.15
C GLY A 18 16.63 -16.69 8.67
N GLU A 19 16.51 -17.02 9.96
CA GLU A 19 15.21 -17.23 10.60
C GLU A 19 14.53 -15.89 10.84
N THR A 20 13.54 -15.59 10.01
CA THR A 20 12.69 -14.40 10.09
C THR A 20 11.24 -14.84 10.30
N GLY A 21 10.33 -13.92 10.63
CA GLY A 21 8.90 -14.23 10.68
C GLY A 21 8.37 -14.85 9.38
N GLY A 22 8.93 -14.45 8.23
CA GLY A 22 8.59 -15.00 6.92
C GLY A 22 9.05 -16.45 6.70
N HIS A 23 10.16 -16.88 7.32
CA HIS A 23 10.65 -18.26 7.20
C HIS A 23 10.12 -19.17 8.33
N ALA A 24 10.09 -18.68 9.57
CA ALA A 24 9.73 -19.50 10.73
C ALA A 24 8.21 -19.54 10.97
N ALA A 25 7.55 -18.38 11.03
CA ALA A 25 6.14 -18.28 11.45
C ALA A 25 5.14 -18.31 10.28
N CYS A 26 5.47 -17.69 9.14
CA CYS A 26 4.58 -17.58 7.99
C CYS A 26 4.13 -18.94 7.43
N PRO A 27 5.00 -19.97 7.25
CA PRO A 27 4.56 -21.26 6.72
C PRO A 27 3.52 -21.96 7.62
N ILE A 28 3.65 -21.81 8.94
CA ILE A 28 2.68 -22.34 9.92
C ILE A 28 1.32 -21.63 9.75
N TRP A 29 1.35 -20.31 9.61
CA TRP A 29 0.13 -19.53 9.36
C TRP A 29 -0.54 -19.92 8.04
N VAL A 30 0.24 -20.07 6.96
CA VAL A 30 -0.27 -20.48 5.64
C VAL A 30 -0.91 -21.86 5.72
N TYR A 31 -0.25 -22.84 6.36
CA TYR A 31 -0.81 -24.17 6.56
C TYR A 31 -2.15 -24.11 7.31
N PHE A 32 -2.19 -23.41 8.44
CA PHE A 32 -3.40 -23.28 9.24
C PHE A 32 -4.55 -22.61 8.46
N MET A 33 -4.26 -21.50 7.77
CA MET A 33 -5.28 -20.74 7.05
C MET A 33 -5.80 -21.48 5.81
N LYS A 34 -4.96 -22.27 5.13
CA LYS A 34 -5.40 -23.12 4.02
C LYS A 34 -6.48 -24.11 4.46
N GLU A 35 -6.25 -24.80 5.58
CA GLU A 35 -7.24 -25.74 6.13
C GLU A 35 -8.49 -25.02 6.66
N TYR A 36 -8.30 -23.94 7.41
CA TYR A 36 -9.40 -23.20 8.03
C TYR A 36 -10.32 -22.51 6.99
N LEU A 37 -9.76 -21.99 5.90
CA LEU A 37 -10.51 -21.28 4.86
C LEU A 37 -11.08 -22.19 3.78
N ALA A 38 -10.71 -23.47 3.72
CA ALA A 38 -11.06 -24.38 2.62
C ALA A 38 -12.56 -24.43 2.25
N ASN A 39 -13.45 -24.23 3.22
CA ASN A 39 -14.90 -24.28 3.02
C ASN A 39 -15.60 -22.94 3.34
N LYS A 40 -14.86 -21.84 3.34
CA LYS A 40 -15.41 -20.50 3.62
C LYS A 40 -15.56 -19.72 2.31
N PRO A 41 -16.64 -18.94 2.15
CA PRO A 41 -16.79 -18.09 0.98
C PRO A 41 -15.67 -17.04 0.94
N VAL A 42 -15.25 -16.68 -0.28
CA VAL A 42 -14.35 -15.55 -0.48
C VAL A 42 -15.14 -14.26 -0.25
N GLU A 43 -14.71 -13.48 0.73
CA GLU A 43 -15.26 -12.15 1.00
C GLU A 43 -14.35 -11.07 0.41
N THR A 44 -14.95 -10.11 -0.30
CA THR A 44 -14.21 -8.96 -0.81
C THR A 44 -14.14 -7.87 0.25
N PHE A 45 -12.97 -7.23 0.36
CA PHE A 45 -12.80 -6.09 1.25
C PHE A 45 -13.63 -4.90 0.74
N GLN A 46 -14.67 -4.53 1.48
CA GLN A 46 -15.50 -3.38 1.14
C GLN A 46 -14.72 -2.09 1.37
N ILE A 47 -14.69 -1.23 0.35
CA ILE A 47 -14.01 0.07 0.42
C ILE A 47 -14.79 0.95 1.42
N PRO A 48 -14.18 1.37 2.55
CA PRO A 48 -14.84 2.22 3.51
C PRO A 48 -15.15 3.61 2.92
N GLU A 49 -16.16 4.29 3.48
CA GLU A 49 -16.43 5.69 3.15
C GLU A 49 -15.19 6.56 3.46
N GLY A 50 -14.95 7.56 2.60
CA GLY A 50 -13.81 8.46 2.73
C GLY A 50 -12.50 7.90 2.16
N ILE A 51 -12.46 6.67 1.63
CA ILE A 51 -11.30 6.17 0.89
C ILE A 51 -11.39 6.57 -0.58
N ILE A 52 -10.34 7.21 -1.09
CA ILE A 52 -10.19 7.60 -2.49
C ILE A 52 -8.89 7.03 -3.06
N PHE A 53 -8.93 6.60 -4.32
CA PHE A 53 -7.78 6.02 -5.00
C PHE A 53 -7.19 7.03 -5.98
N ALA A 54 -5.86 7.18 -5.97
CA ALA A 54 -5.13 7.98 -6.94
C ALA A 54 -3.92 7.23 -7.48
N LYS A 55 -3.51 7.57 -8.69
CA LYS A 55 -2.26 7.08 -9.25
C LYS A 55 -1.10 7.81 -8.59
N ILE A 56 -0.10 7.05 -8.15
CA ILE A 56 1.18 7.54 -7.66
C ILE A 56 2.30 7.02 -8.53
N ASN A 57 3.39 7.77 -8.65
CA ASN A 57 4.62 7.26 -9.22
C ASN A 57 5.18 6.18 -8.28
N GLY A 58 5.43 4.97 -8.80
CA GLY A 58 5.86 3.82 -8.01
C GLY A 58 7.23 3.96 -7.36
N SER A 59 8.07 4.88 -7.84
CA SER A 59 9.41 5.15 -7.32
C SER A 59 9.43 6.30 -6.30
N SER A 60 8.68 7.39 -6.55
CA SER A 60 8.70 8.59 -5.69
C SER A 60 7.59 8.63 -4.64
N GLY A 61 6.50 7.88 -4.85
CA GLY A 61 5.31 7.94 -4.00
C GLY A 61 4.50 9.24 -4.14
N ALA A 62 4.91 10.16 -5.03
CA ALA A 62 4.14 11.37 -5.32
C ALA A 62 2.93 11.06 -6.19
N VAL A 63 1.89 11.89 -6.08
CA VAL A 63 0.72 11.81 -6.96
C VAL A 63 1.17 12.02 -8.40
N ALA A 64 0.80 11.06 -9.25
CA ALA A 64 1.29 10.98 -10.61
C ALA A 64 0.66 12.04 -11.52
N GLY A 65 1.44 12.51 -12.49
CA GLY A 65 0.91 13.28 -13.63
C GLY A 65 -0.03 12.44 -14.50
N ALA A 66 -0.84 13.10 -15.33
CA ALA A 66 -1.86 12.44 -16.16
C ALA A 66 -1.30 11.32 -17.06
N ASP A 67 -0.11 11.55 -17.62
CA ASP A 67 0.53 10.67 -18.61
C ASP A 67 1.85 10.04 -18.09
N GLU A 68 2.00 9.96 -16.77
CA GLU A 68 3.19 9.40 -16.15
C GLU A 68 3.20 7.87 -16.19
N GLU A 69 4.31 7.30 -16.67
CA GLU A 69 4.55 5.86 -16.70
C GLU A 69 5.03 5.33 -15.33
N GLY A 70 4.94 4.01 -15.11
CA GLY A 70 5.37 3.40 -13.85
C GLY A 70 4.48 3.75 -12.65
N THR A 71 3.20 4.04 -12.91
CA THR A 71 2.24 4.44 -11.88
C THR A 71 1.53 3.25 -11.25
N VAL A 72 1.20 3.37 -9.97
CA VAL A 72 0.40 2.40 -9.20
C VAL A 72 -0.74 3.10 -8.49
N TYR A 73 -1.86 2.41 -8.25
CA TYR A 73 -2.93 2.97 -7.44
C TYR A 73 -2.60 2.85 -5.95
N ALA A 74 -2.81 3.94 -5.21
CA ALA A 74 -2.75 3.97 -3.76
C ALA A 74 -4.09 4.48 -3.19
N ALA A 75 -4.43 4.00 -2.00
CA ALA A 75 -5.60 4.41 -1.24
C ALA A 75 -5.23 5.57 -0.30
N PHE A 76 -6.05 6.63 -0.31
CA PHE A 76 -5.90 7.81 0.53
C PHE A 76 -7.17 8.05 1.34
N ALA A 77 -7.00 8.50 2.58
CA ALA A 77 -8.11 8.95 3.41
C ALA A 77 -8.47 10.40 3.06
N GLU A 78 -9.72 10.63 2.70
CA GLU A 78 -10.41 11.91 2.46
C GLU A 78 -9.88 12.76 1.30
N LYS A 79 -8.57 12.97 1.21
CA LYS A 79 -7.93 13.91 0.29
C LYS A 79 -6.67 13.30 -0.33
N ILE A 80 -6.49 13.58 -1.62
CA ILE A 80 -5.29 13.22 -2.36
C ILE A 80 -4.24 14.32 -2.08
N PRO A 81 -2.98 13.96 -1.78
CA PRO A 81 -1.88 14.92 -1.67
C PRO A 81 -1.74 15.78 -2.94
N ALA A 82 -1.10 16.94 -2.83
CA ALA A 82 -0.87 17.77 -4.01
C ALA A 82 -0.01 17.02 -5.04
N PRO A 83 -0.21 17.22 -6.36
CA PRO A 83 0.69 16.70 -7.38
C PRO A 83 2.15 17.07 -7.06
N GLY A 84 3.05 16.09 -7.09
CA GLY A 84 4.45 16.29 -6.72
C GLY A 84 4.75 16.36 -5.22
N SER A 85 3.76 16.40 -4.32
CA SER A 85 4.01 16.22 -2.88
C SER A 85 4.17 14.73 -2.58
N GLY A 86 5.41 14.25 -2.53
CA GLY A 86 5.73 12.93 -2.03
C GLY A 86 5.69 12.88 -0.49
N PRO A 87 5.71 11.68 0.12
CA PRO A 87 6.04 11.57 1.53
C PRO A 87 7.38 12.27 1.77
N LYS A 88 7.41 13.23 2.69
CA LYS A 88 8.65 13.87 3.09
C LYS A 88 9.48 12.78 3.78
N LEU A 89 10.48 12.26 3.07
CA LEU A 89 11.45 11.35 3.68
C LEU A 89 12.07 12.14 4.83
N GLU A 90 11.88 11.67 6.07
CA GLU A 90 12.51 12.28 7.24
C GLU A 90 14.03 12.21 7.06
N GLY A 91 14.64 13.32 6.62
CA GLY A 91 16.08 13.39 6.36
C GLY A 91 16.56 14.52 5.43
N GLU A 92 15.69 15.17 4.64
CA GLU A 92 16.14 16.29 3.80
C GLU A 92 15.82 17.65 4.44
N GLU A 93 16.86 18.22 5.07
CA GLU A 93 16.92 19.63 5.45
C GLU A 93 16.90 20.54 4.20
N THR A 94 16.34 21.72 4.41
CA THR A 94 15.88 22.71 3.44
C THR A 94 16.93 23.16 2.42
N ALA A 95 16.52 23.27 1.15
CA ALA A 95 17.14 24.20 0.22
C ALA A 95 16.09 24.85 -0.70
N ALA A 96 15.89 26.14 -0.43
CA ALA A 96 15.60 27.23 -1.36
C ALA A 96 14.23 27.31 -2.05
N GLU A 97 13.58 28.43 -1.74
CA GLU A 97 12.46 29.07 -2.41
C GLU A 97 12.66 29.22 -3.92
N ALA A 98 11.59 29.02 -4.69
CA ALA A 98 11.44 29.67 -5.99
C ALA A 98 9.95 29.99 -6.22
N HIS A 99 9.61 31.25 -6.02
CA HIS A 99 8.35 31.88 -6.44
C HIS A 99 8.09 31.64 -7.93
N TRP A 100 6.87 31.20 -8.26
CA TRP A 100 6.23 31.48 -9.55
C TRP A 100 4.74 31.76 -9.33
N GLU A 101 4.31 32.97 -9.71
CA GLU A 101 2.89 33.32 -9.79
C GLU A 101 2.35 33.14 -11.21
N THR A 102 1.05 32.81 -11.24
CA THR A 102 0.01 33.04 -12.25
C THR A 102 -0.29 31.95 -13.27
N GLY A 103 -1.56 31.52 -13.25
CA GLY A 103 -2.23 30.79 -14.32
C GLY A 103 -3.52 30.14 -13.81
N ASP A 104 -4.61 30.90 -13.76
CA ASP A 104 -5.93 30.44 -13.33
C ASP A 104 -6.45 29.29 -14.20
N GLY A 105 -6.50 28.09 -13.62
CA GLY A 105 -7.08 26.90 -14.26
C GLY A 105 -7.05 25.70 -13.34
N GLN A 106 -8.05 25.57 -12.46
CA GLN A 106 -8.19 24.36 -11.64
C GLN A 106 -8.39 23.13 -12.54
N PRO A 107 -7.53 22.09 -12.46
CA PRO A 107 -7.79 20.84 -13.16
C PRO A 107 -8.98 20.14 -12.50
N GLN A 108 -10.02 19.89 -13.30
CA GLN A 108 -11.22 19.18 -12.87
C GLN A 108 -10.88 17.72 -12.53
N LEU A 109 -11.02 17.33 -11.27
CA LEU A 109 -10.83 15.97 -10.80
C LEU A 109 -11.95 15.08 -11.33
N ARG A 110 -11.63 14.17 -12.25
CA ARG A 110 -12.57 13.14 -12.69
C ARG A 110 -12.57 12.02 -11.66
N GLN A 111 -13.65 11.90 -10.89
CA GLN A 111 -13.96 10.67 -10.17
C GLN A 111 -14.21 9.56 -11.20
N VAL A 112 -13.15 8.84 -11.58
CA VAL A 112 -13.28 7.59 -12.31
C VAL A 112 -13.50 6.53 -11.25
N GLN A 113 -14.74 6.07 -11.08
CA GLN A 113 -14.98 4.77 -10.46
C GLN A 113 -14.59 3.73 -11.52
N PRO A 114 -13.55 2.91 -11.30
CA PRO A 114 -13.23 1.85 -12.24
C PRO A 114 -14.31 0.76 -12.18
N SER A 115 -14.49 0.07 -13.30
CA SER A 115 -15.45 -1.01 -13.43
C SER A 115 -15.10 -2.16 -12.49
N SER A 116 -16.13 -2.91 -12.10
CA SER A 116 -16.11 -4.01 -11.13
C SER A 116 -15.17 -5.21 -11.45
N GLY A 117 -14.28 -5.09 -12.43
CA GLY A 117 -13.30 -6.10 -12.83
C GLY A 117 -11.85 -5.81 -12.41
N ASP A 118 -11.53 -4.57 -12.01
CA ASP A 118 -10.16 -4.21 -11.63
C ASP A 118 -9.94 -4.53 -10.13
N SER A 119 -9.43 -5.74 -9.86
CA SER A 119 -9.03 -6.12 -8.51
C SER A 119 -7.81 -5.29 -8.07
N TYR A 120 -8.03 -4.34 -7.17
CA TYR A 120 -6.98 -3.51 -6.55
C TYR A 120 -5.94 -4.32 -5.77
N PHE A 121 -6.32 -5.52 -5.32
CA PHE A 121 -5.42 -6.49 -4.74
C PHE A 121 -5.07 -7.49 -5.83
N LYS A 122 -3.78 -7.63 -6.16
CA LYS A 122 -3.33 -8.69 -7.08
C LYS A 122 -3.79 -10.04 -6.52
N SER A 123 -4.86 -10.58 -7.10
CA SER A 123 -5.39 -11.90 -6.78
C SER A 123 -4.49 -13.02 -7.28
N GLU A 124 -3.46 -12.70 -8.09
CA GLU A 124 -2.54 -13.67 -8.70
C GLU A 124 -1.30 -14.01 -7.85
N LEU A 125 -1.34 -13.80 -6.54
CA LEU A 125 -0.26 -14.22 -5.62
C LEU A 125 -0.65 -15.40 -4.71
N TYR A 126 -1.67 -16.17 -5.09
CA TYR A 126 -1.99 -17.48 -4.49
C TYR A 126 -2.27 -18.54 -5.54
#